data_AF-A0A0J1PLQ2-F1
#
_entry.id   AF-A0A0J1PLQ2-F1
#
_cell.length_a   1.000
_cell.length_b   1.000
_cell.length_c   1.000
_cell.angle_alpha   90.00
_cell.angle_beta   90.00
_cell.angle_gamma   90.00
#
_symmetry.space_group_name_H-M   'P 1'
#
loop_
_entity.id
_entity.type
_entity.pdbx_description
1 polymer ?
#
loop_
_entity_poly.entity_id
_entity_poly.type
_entity_poly.pdbx_seq_one_letter_code
_entity_poly.pdbx_strand_id
1 'polypeptide(L)'
;MPVALMLGMRRESIGACSSISREPSLGVIGEKYGIESPEGTGVLGTYLVGSVIGTVYFGIISPLGLQIGLNPLSLAVACGLGSGSMMAAASASLAAAVPAMSSQILAFAATSNMLAAFTGMYALIFLALPLSNLMYRVLPHKNTQIPAEK
;
A
#
# COMPACT_ATOMS: atom_id res chain seq x y z
N MET A 1 0.15 -1.50 12.98
CA MET A 1 0.78 -2.57 13.79
C MET A 1 0.13 -2.77 15.16
N PRO A 2 -0.02 -1.78 16.06
CA PRO A 2 -0.61 -2.03 17.39
C PRO A 2 -2.01 -2.67 17.33
N VAL A 3 -2.87 -2.15 16.44
CA VAL A 3 -4.21 -2.71 16.20
C VAL A 3 -4.14 -4.16 15.69
N ALA A 4 -3.23 -4.45 14.76
CA ALA A 4 -3.04 -5.80 14.22
C ALA A 4 -2.64 -6.80 15.32
N LEU A 5 -1.73 -6.40 16.22
CA LEU A 5 -1.33 -7.22 17.37
C LEU A 5 -2.48 -7.44 18.36
N MET A 6 -3.31 -6.43 18.60
CA MET A 6 -4.51 -6.56 19.45
C MET A 6 -5.53 -7.54 18.86
N LEU A 7 -5.65 -7.59 17.53
CA LEU A 7 -6.48 -8.55 16.80
C LEU A 7 -5.88 -9.97 16.76
N GLY A 8 -4.71 -10.18 17.37
CA GLY A 8 -4.07 -11.50 17.47
C GLY A 8 -3.16 -11.85 16.29
N MET A 9 -2.91 -10.92 15.36
CA MET A 9 -1.90 -11.10 14.33
C MET A 9 -0.51 -11.14 14.98
N ARG A 10 0.40 -11.96 14.44
CA ARG A 10 1.77 -12.09 14.92
C ARG A 10 2.72 -11.50 13.91
N ARG A 11 3.60 -12.31 13.32
CA ARG A 11 4.57 -11.87 12.31
C ARG A 11 3.89 -11.40 11.03
N GLU A 12 2.66 -11.83 10.76
CA GLU A 12 1.80 -11.30 9.70
C GLU A 12 1.63 -9.78 9.83
N SER A 13 1.62 -9.25 11.06
CA SER A 13 1.53 -7.81 11.29
C SER A 13 2.74 -7.03 10.76
N ILE A 14 3.93 -7.66 10.68
CA ILE A 14 5.13 -7.03 10.11
C ILE A 14 4.94 -6.87 8.60
N GLY A 15 4.53 -7.93 7.91
CA GLY A 15 4.24 -7.86 6.48
C GLY A 15 3.09 -6.91 6.16
N ALA A 16 2.00 -6.98 6.92
CA ALA A 16 0.80 -6.18 6.70
C ALA A 16 0.96 -4.69 7.06
N CYS A 17 1.84 -4.34 8.00
CA CYS A 17 1.96 -2.95 8.50
C CYS A 17 3.26 -2.25 8.12
N SER A 18 4.20 -2.92 7.44
CA SER A 18 5.49 -2.32 7.08
C SER A 18 5.41 -1.34 5.91
N SER A 19 4.33 -1.37 5.13
CA SER A 19 4.04 -0.38 4.09
C SER A 19 2.55 -0.42 3.73
N ILE A 20 2.15 0.31 2.68
CA ILE A 20 0.87 0.15 1.98
C ILE A 20 0.81 -1.12 1.09
N SER A 21 1.76 -2.05 1.27
CA SER A 21 1.82 -3.37 0.63
C SER A 21 1.68 -3.30 -0.88
N ARG A 22 2.58 -2.59 -1.56
CA ARG A 22 2.64 -2.53 -3.02
C ARG A 22 3.47 -3.65 -3.62
N GLU A 23 3.51 -3.72 -4.94
CA GLU A 23 4.29 -4.68 -5.72
C GLU A 23 5.78 -4.75 -5.28
N PRO A 24 6.48 -3.61 -5.03
CA PRO A 24 7.83 -3.64 -4.47
C PRO A 24 7.90 -4.24 -3.07
N SER A 25 6.85 -4.05 -2.26
CA SER A 25 6.80 -4.61 -0.90
C SER A 25 6.66 -6.13 -0.93
N LEU A 26 5.90 -6.69 -1.88
CA LEU A 26 5.82 -8.14 -2.10
C LEU A 26 7.19 -8.71 -2.44
N GLY A 27 7.94 -8.06 -3.34
CA GLY A 27 9.29 -8.50 -3.71
C GLY A 27 10.26 -8.44 -2.53
N VAL A 28 10.31 -7.33 -1.80
CA VAL A 28 11.21 -7.16 -0.65
C VAL A 28 10.89 -8.15 0.49
N ILE A 29 9.62 -8.33 0.83
CA ILE A 29 9.21 -9.28 1.89
C ILE A 29 9.43 -10.72 1.42
N GLY A 30 9.09 -11.03 0.17
CA GLY A 30 9.30 -12.35 -0.42
C GLY A 30 10.77 -12.77 -0.41
N GLU A 31 11.68 -11.87 -0.77
CA GLU A 31 13.12 -12.14 -0.74
C GLU A 31 13.66 -12.28 0.70
N LYS A 32 13.18 -11.42 1.63
CA LYS A 32 13.73 -11.38 2.99
C LYS A 32 13.19 -12.47 3.91
N TYR A 33 11.92 -12.83 3.77
CA TYR A 33 11.22 -13.74 4.70
C TYR A 33 10.64 -14.99 3.99
N GLY A 34 10.51 -14.97 2.66
CA GLY A 34 9.78 -15.99 1.90
C GLY A 34 8.29 -15.62 1.76
N ILE A 35 7.70 -15.83 0.57
CA ILE A 35 6.29 -15.45 0.34
C ILE A 35 5.30 -16.32 1.13
N GLU A 36 5.69 -17.55 1.47
CA GLU A 36 4.90 -18.46 2.31
C GLU A 36 5.10 -18.24 3.82
N SER A 37 5.94 -17.27 4.20
CA SER A 37 6.08 -16.89 5.60
C SER A 37 4.83 -16.17 6.13
N PRO A 38 4.66 -16.07 7.45
CA PRO A 38 3.63 -15.21 8.04
C PRO A 38 3.70 -13.76 7.52
N GLU A 39 4.90 -13.20 7.38
CA GLU A 39 5.11 -11.87 6.81
C GLU A 39 4.65 -11.79 5.36
N GLY A 40 5.01 -12.79 4.56
CA GLY A 40 4.56 -12.95 3.17
C GLY A 40 3.04 -12.98 3.07
N THR A 41 2.39 -13.75 3.94
CA THR A 41 0.92 -13.82 4.03
C THR A 41 0.31 -12.48 4.40
N GLY A 42 0.90 -11.77 5.38
CA GLY A 42 0.43 -10.44 5.80
C GLY A 42 0.51 -9.38 4.70
N VAL A 43 1.63 -9.31 3.99
CA VAL A 43 1.81 -8.35 2.88
C VAL A 43 0.91 -8.69 1.70
N LEU A 44 0.77 -9.98 1.37
CA LEU A 44 -0.07 -10.44 0.26
C LEU A 44 -1.55 -10.19 0.54
N GLY A 45 -2.03 -10.50 1.74
CA GLY A 45 -3.41 -10.23 2.15
C GLY A 45 -3.73 -8.74 2.07
N THR A 46 -2.84 -7.89 2.58
CA THR A 46 -3.01 -6.43 2.53
C THR A 46 -3.00 -5.89 1.10
N TYR A 47 -2.09 -6.38 0.25
CA TYR A 47 -2.03 -6.00 -1.16
C TYR A 47 -3.32 -6.35 -1.91
N LEU A 48 -3.83 -7.57 -1.73
CA LEU A 48 -5.02 -8.06 -2.45
C LEU A 48 -6.28 -7.31 -2.00
N VAL A 49 -6.53 -7.29 -0.69
CA VAL A 49 -7.70 -6.60 -0.12
C VAL A 49 -7.64 -5.10 -0.44
N GLY A 50 -6.46 -4.51 -0.24
CA GLY A 50 -6.20 -3.12 -0.56
C GLY A 50 -6.48 -2.83 -2.03
N SER A 51 -5.88 -3.58 -2.96
CA SER A 51 -6.05 -3.36 -4.40
C SER A 51 -7.49 -3.47 -4.86
N VAL A 52 -8.24 -4.48 -4.41
CA VAL A 52 -9.63 -4.66 -4.84
C VAL A 52 -10.53 -3.54 -4.32
N ILE A 53 -10.53 -3.31 -3.00
CA ILE A 53 -11.42 -2.33 -2.38
C ILE A 53 -10.97 -0.90 -2.71
N GLY A 54 -9.65 -0.67 -2.66
CA GLY A 54 -9.03 0.61 -2.92
C GLY A 54 -9.22 1.08 -4.36
N THR A 55 -9.23 0.18 -5.35
CA THR A 55 -9.46 0.58 -6.76
C THR A 55 -10.83 1.23 -6.94
N VAL A 56 -11.87 0.68 -6.31
CA VAL A 56 -13.22 1.28 -6.34
C VAL A 56 -13.23 2.61 -5.61
N TYR A 57 -12.66 2.65 -4.40
CA TYR A 57 -12.62 3.86 -3.58
C TYR A 57 -11.89 5.02 -4.26
N PHE A 58 -10.69 4.77 -4.77
CA PHE A 58 -9.87 5.78 -5.45
C PHE A 58 -10.50 6.26 -6.75
N GLY A 59 -11.16 5.38 -7.50
CA GLY A 59 -11.91 5.75 -8.70
C GLY A 59 -13.04 6.74 -8.41
N ILE A 60 -13.69 6.63 -7.26
CA ILE A 60 -14.77 7.54 -6.85
C ILE A 60 -14.21 8.83 -6.26
N ILE A 61 -13.19 8.75 -5.40
CA ILE A 61 -12.72 9.92 -4.65
C ILE A 61 -11.85 10.88 -5.47
N SER A 62 -11.18 10.40 -6.53
CA SER A 62 -10.28 11.25 -7.31
C SER A 62 -10.99 12.46 -7.96
N PRO A 63 -12.15 12.34 -8.64
CA PRO A 63 -12.84 13.50 -9.18
C PRO A 63 -13.53 14.35 -8.09
N LEU A 64 -13.89 13.77 -6.94
CA LEU A 64 -14.51 14.53 -5.84
C LEU A 64 -13.57 15.60 -5.28
N GLY A 65 -12.26 15.37 -5.32
CA GLY A 65 -11.26 16.38 -4.94
C GLY A 65 -11.38 17.69 -5.73
N LEU A 66 -11.89 17.65 -6.97
CA LEU A 66 -12.13 18.85 -7.78
C LEU A 66 -13.21 19.73 -7.17
N GLN A 67 -14.24 19.14 -6.53
CA GLN A 67 -15.32 19.90 -5.90
C GLN A 67 -14.85 20.69 -4.67
N ILE A 68 -13.77 20.24 -4.04
CA ILE A 68 -13.12 20.90 -2.90
C ILE A 68 -12.14 22.00 -3.38
N GLY A 69 -12.00 22.18 -4.70
CA GLY A 69 -11.13 23.20 -5.30
C GLY A 69 -9.67 22.77 -5.42
N LEU A 70 -9.37 21.47 -5.32
CA LEU A 70 -8.00 20.96 -5.51
C LEU A 70 -7.60 20.99 -6.98
N ASN A 71 -6.32 21.28 -7.23
CA ASN A 71 -5.79 21.35 -8.59
C ASN A 71 -5.78 19.95 -9.26
N PRO A 72 -6.22 19.82 -10.53
CA PRO A 72 -6.26 18.54 -11.24
C PRO A 72 -4.90 17.81 -11.32
N LEU A 73 -3.79 18.53 -11.47
CA LEU A 73 -2.46 17.91 -11.54
C LEU A 73 -1.98 17.43 -10.17
N SER A 74 -2.32 18.14 -9.10
CA SER A 74 -2.04 17.67 -7.73
C SER A 74 -2.83 16.40 -7.42
N LEU A 75 -4.10 16.34 -7.84
CA LEU A 75 -4.92 15.13 -7.74
C LEU A 75 -4.37 13.99 -8.62
N ALA A 76 -3.84 14.29 -9.81
CA ALA A 76 -3.19 13.32 -10.67
C ALA A 76 -1.96 12.70 -9.99
N VAL A 77 -1.12 13.51 -9.34
CA VAL A 77 0.02 13.00 -8.54
C VAL A 77 -0.48 12.13 -7.38
N ALA A 78 -1.56 12.53 -6.70
CA ALA A 78 -2.16 11.76 -5.61
C ALA A 78 -2.71 10.40 -6.08
N CYS A 79 -3.27 10.33 -7.29
CA CYS A 79 -3.70 9.07 -7.91
C CYS A 79 -2.56 8.06 -8.03
N GLY A 80 -1.30 8.51 -8.15
CA GLY A 80 -0.14 7.65 -8.25
C GLY A 80 0.27 6.91 -6.96
N LEU A 81 -0.26 7.28 -5.79
CA LEU A 81 0.19 6.69 -4.51
C LEU A 81 -0.31 5.25 -4.28
N GLY A 82 -1.38 4.83 -4.96
CA GLY A 82 -1.98 3.49 -4.84
C GLY A 82 -1.28 2.42 -5.69
N SER A 83 -1.77 1.17 -5.67
CA SER A 83 -1.28 0.12 -6.58
C SER A 83 -1.53 0.47 -8.06
N GLY A 84 -0.92 -0.27 -8.99
CA GLY A 84 -1.10 0.00 -10.42
C GLY A 84 -2.58 0.05 -10.84
N SER A 85 -3.42 -0.83 -10.27
CA SER A 85 -4.87 -0.85 -10.52
C SER A 85 -5.57 0.38 -9.95
N MET A 86 -5.21 0.80 -8.73
CA MET A 86 -5.77 2.01 -8.10
C MET A 86 -5.42 3.25 -8.89
N MET A 87 -4.15 3.40 -9.29
CA MET A 87 -3.69 4.50 -10.12
C MET A 87 -4.45 4.54 -11.44
N ALA A 88 -4.61 3.40 -12.13
CA ALA A 88 -5.32 3.33 -13.40
C ALA A 88 -6.79 3.78 -13.26
N ALA A 89 -7.52 3.25 -12.27
CA ALA A 89 -8.91 3.63 -12.05
C ALA A 89 -9.07 5.12 -11.63
N ALA A 90 -8.24 5.59 -10.71
CA ALA A 90 -8.29 6.95 -10.19
C ALA A 90 -7.96 7.99 -11.26
N SER A 91 -6.89 7.75 -12.02
CA SER A 91 -6.44 8.67 -13.08
C SER A 91 -7.39 8.66 -14.28
N ALA A 92 -7.97 7.50 -14.65
CA ALA A 92 -8.99 7.44 -15.69
C ALA A 92 -10.26 8.21 -15.29
N SER A 93 -10.72 8.04 -14.05
CA SER A 93 -11.89 8.76 -13.52
C SER A 93 -11.65 10.28 -13.48
N LEU A 94 -10.48 10.71 -13.00
CA LEU A 94 -10.10 12.12 -12.96
C LEU A 94 -9.93 12.72 -14.37
N ALA A 95 -9.33 11.97 -15.29
CA ALA A 95 -9.16 12.37 -16.69
C ALA A 95 -10.51 12.52 -17.42
N ALA A 96 -11.50 11.68 -17.09
CA ALA A 96 -12.86 11.84 -17.59
C ALA A 96 -13.56 13.09 -17.03
N ALA A 97 -13.26 13.48 -15.79
CA ALA A 97 -13.80 14.68 -15.17
C ALA A 97 -13.14 15.98 -15.68
N VAL A 98 -11.87 15.92 -16.12
CA VAL A 98 -11.14 17.07 -16.70
C VAL A 98 -10.53 16.70 -18.06
N PRO A 99 -11.36 16.54 -19.12
CA PRO A 99 -10.89 16.04 -20.42
C PRO A 99 -9.77 16.88 -21.05
N ALA A 100 -9.78 18.20 -20.81
CA ALA A 100 -8.77 19.13 -21.32
C ALA A 100 -7.34 18.82 -20.84
N MET A 101 -7.19 18.14 -19.69
CA MET A 101 -5.90 17.80 -19.09
C MET A 101 -5.65 16.29 -19.04
N SER A 102 -6.46 15.49 -19.73
CA SER A 102 -6.44 14.02 -19.64
C SER A 102 -5.04 13.41 -19.84
N SER A 103 -4.32 13.80 -20.90
CA SER A 103 -2.97 13.30 -21.17
C SER A 103 -1.97 13.65 -20.06
N GLN A 104 -2.06 14.86 -19.51
CA GLN A 104 -1.19 15.30 -18.41
C GLN A 104 -1.52 14.58 -17.12
N ILE A 105 -2.81 14.36 -16.82
CA ILE A 105 -3.27 13.63 -15.64
C ILE A 105 -2.73 12.20 -15.66
N LEU A 106 -2.89 11.48 -16.78
CA LEU A 106 -2.40 10.11 -16.92
C LEU A 106 -0.87 10.05 -16.80
N ALA A 107 -0.16 10.98 -17.44
CA ALA A 107 1.29 11.07 -17.35
C ALA A 107 1.77 11.33 -15.91
N PHE A 108 1.21 12.34 -15.24
CA PHE A 108 1.59 12.68 -13.86
C PHE A 108 1.27 11.56 -12.88
N ALA A 109 0.12 10.88 -13.04
CA ALA A 109 -0.24 9.74 -12.21
C ALA A 109 0.74 8.58 -12.41
N ALA A 110 1.06 8.22 -13.65
CA ALA A 110 2.02 7.16 -13.97
C ALA A 110 3.43 7.45 -13.45
N THR A 111 3.91 8.68 -13.64
CA THR A 111 5.22 9.11 -13.14
C THR A 111 5.26 9.10 -11.61
N SER A 112 4.22 9.63 -10.96
CA SER A 112 4.09 9.61 -9.49
C SER A 112 4.09 8.19 -8.95
N ASN A 113 3.36 7.28 -9.59
CA ASN A 113 3.30 5.87 -9.22
C ASN A 113 4.67 5.18 -9.30
N MET A 114 5.41 5.41 -10.38
CA MET A 114 6.75 4.86 -10.54
C MET A 114 7.71 5.42 -9.48
N LEU A 115 7.66 6.73 -9.22
CA LEU A 115 8.51 7.38 -8.23
C LEU A 115 8.19 6.91 -6.80
N ALA A 116 6.92 6.77 -6.45
CA ALA A 116 6.48 6.29 -5.15
C ALA A 116 6.86 4.82 -4.93
N ALA A 117 6.74 3.98 -5.97
CA ALA A 117 7.18 2.59 -5.91
C ALA A 117 8.70 2.48 -5.65
N PHE A 118 9.51 3.26 -6.38
CA PHE A 118 10.96 3.26 -6.25
C PHE A 118 11.41 3.77 -4.88
N THR A 119 10.98 4.98 -4.50
CA THR A 119 11.35 5.59 -3.21
C THR A 119 10.79 4.80 -2.02
N GLY A 120 9.56 4.30 -2.14
CA GLY A 120 8.90 3.48 -1.13
C GLY A 120 9.60 2.15 -0.88
N MET A 121 10.20 1.53 -1.91
CA MET A 121 11.02 0.33 -1.74
C MET A 121 12.22 0.59 -0.83
N TYR A 122 12.98 1.66 -1.08
CA TYR A 122 14.13 2.00 -0.23
C TYR A 122 13.72 2.37 1.19
N ALA A 123 12.64 3.15 1.33
CA ALA A 123 12.07 3.47 2.64
C ALA A 123 11.63 2.20 3.38
N LEU A 124 11.04 1.22 2.69
CA LEU A 124 10.65 -0.05 3.27
C LEU A 124 11.87 -0.82 3.79
N ILE A 125 12.91 -0.95 2.97
CA ILE A 125 14.13 -1.72 3.32
C ILE A 125 14.85 -1.09 4.51
N PHE A 126 15.11 0.22 4.45
CA PHE A 126 16.01 0.90 5.39
C PHE A 126 15.31 1.49 6.62
N LEU A 127 14.01 1.79 6.53
CA LEU A 127 13.28 2.44 7.62
C LEU A 127 12.12 1.60 8.12
N ALA A 128 11.16 1.26 7.25
CA ALA A 128 9.90 0.72 7.71
C ALA A 128 10.00 -0.72 8.22
N LEU A 129 10.83 -1.57 7.60
CA LEU A 129 11.06 -2.95 8.09
C LEU A 129 11.82 -3.00 9.41
N PRO A 130 12.97 -2.31 9.58
CA PRO A 130 13.63 -2.23 10.88
C PRO A 130 12.70 -1.71 11.98
N LEU A 131 11.94 -0.65 11.69
CA LEU A 131 11.01 -0.06 12.64
C LEU A 131 9.86 -1.03 12.97
N SER A 132 9.31 -1.72 11.98
CA SER A 132 8.25 -2.73 12.17
C SER A 132 8.72 -3.90 13.04
N ASN A 133 9.96 -4.36 12.85
CA ASN A 133 10.54 -5.41 13.71
C ASN A 133 10.78 -4.90 15.14
N LEU A 134 11.24 -3.65 15.30
CA LEU A 134 11.41 -3.03 16.61
C LEU A 134 10.07 -2.89 17.34
N MET A 135 9.04 -2.37 16.65
CA MET A 135 7.70 -2.22 17.20
C MET A 135 7.10 -3.56 17.59
N TYR A 136 7.26 -4.59 16.74
CA TYR A 136 6.82 -5.95 17.06
C TYR A 136 7.46 -6.47 18.35
N ARG A 137 8.76 -6.19 18.57
CA ARG A 137 9.49 -6.62 19.77
C ARG A 137 9.09 -5.86 21.04
N VAL A 138 8.78 -4.57 20.91
CA VAL A 138 8.49 -3.68 22.05
C VAL A 138 7.02 -3.73 22.46
N LEU A 139 6.11 -3.90 21.51
CA LEU A 139 4.68 -3.87 21.80
C LEU A 139 4.23 -5.16 22.48
N PRO A 140 3.46 -5.07 23.58
CA PRO A 140 2.88 -6.25 24.20
C PRO A 140 1.89 -6.91 23.26
N HIS A 141 2.09 -8.18 22.97
CA HIS A 141 1.22 -8.98 22.13
C HIS A 141 0.95 -10.33 22.83
N LYS A 142 -0.26 -10.87 22.67
CA LYS A 142 -0.61 -12.17 23.26
C LYS A 142 0.27 -13.26 22.63
N ASN A 143 1.12 -13.90 23.44
CA ASN A 143 1.74 -15.19 23.09
C ASN A 143 0.65 -16.27 23.12
N THR A 144 -0.18 -16.35 22.09
CA THR A 144 -0.80 -17.66 21.80
C THR A 144 0.35 -18.55 21.35
N GLN A 145 0.65 -19.63 22.04
CA GLN A 145 1.55 -20.64 21.50
C GLN A 145 0.81 -21.30 20.33
N ILE A 146 1.43 -21.38 19.14
CA ILE A 146 0.93 -22.36 18.15
C ILE A 146 1.21 -23.73 18.80
N PRO A 147 0.23 -24.63 18.95
CA PRO A 147 0.50 -25.98 19.40
C PRO A 147 1.54 -26.56 18.44
N ALA A 148 2.66 -27.06 18.97
CA ALA A 148 3.62 -27.78 18.16
C ALA A 148 2.86 -28.93 17.48
N GLU A 149 2.82 -28.87 16.14
CA GLU A 149 2.29 -29.95 15.32
C GLU A 149 3.11 -31.20 15.65
N LYS A 150 2.43 -32.24 16.15
CA LYS A 150 3.01 -33.53 16.53
C LYS A 150 3.19 -34.42 15.31
#